data_AF-A0A3P1SDQ8-F1
#
_entry.id   AF-A0A3P1SDQ8-F1
#
_cell.length_a   1.000
_cell.length_b   1.000
_cell.length_c   1.000
_cell.angle_alpha   90.00
_cell.angle_beta   90.00
_cell.angle_gamma   90.00
#
_symmetry.space_group_name_H-M   'P 1'
#
loop_
_entity.id
_entity.type
_entity.pdbx_description
1 polymer ?
#
loop_
_entity_poly.entity_id
_entity_poly.type
_entity_poly.pdbx_seq_one_letter_code
_entity_poly.pdbx_strand_id
1 'polypeptide(L)'
;MNVTPAPTPTVKLFLSWYSGDRELKEDLVDRLRVRLKIEKGINFEWWDDSELSLGENWRAQLRAHIAEADYVLQLLSPGFLASEIIDEIELQKEDGPELKFLPVQLVYVDPQDKNIDWKGLNELQQFFSLGRSYEQTPTHERNAFVDALVRKIRARVLTTDGTTNWNKA
;
A
#
# COMPACT_ATOMS: atom_id res chain seq x y z
N MET A 1 4.03 37.57 18.22
CA MET A 1 3.75 36.28 18.87
C MET A 1 4.30 35.20 17.95
N ASN A 2 5.36 34.49 18.37
CA ASN A 2 5.88 33.37 17.58
C ASN A 2 5.03 32.15 17.88
N VAL A 3 4.21 31.74 16.91
CA VAL A 3 3.49 30.47 16.98
C VAL A 3 4.51 29.39 16.61
N THR A 4 4.91 28.56 17.56
CA THR A 4 5.66 27.33 17.25
C THR A 4 4.77 26.47 16.36
N PRO A 5 5.18 26.10 15.13
CA PRO A 5 4.36 25.24 14.29
C PRO A 5 4.14 23.90 15.00
N ALA A 6 2.91 23.38 14.95
CA ALA A 6 2.60 22.06 15.47
C ALA A 6 3.52 21.00 14.82
N PRO A 7 3.91 19.95 15.57
CA PRO A 7 4.74 18.88 15.01
C PRO A 7 4.04 18.24 13.81
N THR A 8 4.78 18.04 12.72
CA THR A 8 4.32 17.33 11.53
C THR A 8 3.92 15.90 11.93
N PRO A 9 2.70 15.42 11.62
CA PRO A 9 2.32 14.05 11.91
C PRO A 9 3.20 13.05 11.13
N THR A 10 3.64 11.99 11.80
CA THR A 10 4.28 10.84 11.17
C THR A 10 3.23 9.81 10.80
N VAL A 11 3.34 9.25 9.60
CA VAL A 11 2.50 8.16 9.10
C VAL A 11 3.40 7.00 8.72
N LYS A 12 3.10 5.84 9.31
CA LYS A 12 3.81 4.59 9.12
C LYS A 12 3.13 3.74 8.05
N LEU A 13 3.82 3.51 6.93
CA LEU A 13 3.35 2.67 5.85
C LEU A 13 4.10 1.33 5.87
N PHE A 14 3.39 0.22 5.90
CA PHE A 14 3.99 -1.08 5.64
C PHE A 14 3.76 -1.47 4.18
N LEU A 15 4.82 -1.79 3.45
CA LEU A 15 4.75 -2.29 2.07
C LEU A 15 4.69 -3.81 2.06
N SER A 16 3.60 -4.35 1.53
CA SER A 16 3.37 -5.77 1.34
C SER A 16 3.36 -6.11 -0.15
N TRP A 17 4.15 -7.10 -0.55
CA TRP A 17 4.36 -7.44 -1.97
C TRP A 17 4.84 -8.89 -2.10
N TYR A 18 4.77 -9.46 -3.30
CA TYR A 18 5.27 -10.82 -3.57
C TYR A 18 6.71 -10.79 -4.02
N SER A 19 7.57 -11.60 -3.39
CA SER A 19 9.02 -11.62 -3.65
C SER A 19 9.40 -11.86 -5.12
N GLY A 20 8.55 -12.54 -5.89
CA GLY A 20 8.73 -12.74 -7.33
C GLY A 20 8.56 -11.46 -8.18
N ASP A 21 7.96 -10.41 -7.65
CA ASP A 21 7.72 -9.14 -8.37
C ASP A 21 8.78 -8.06 -8.09
N ARG A 22 9.95 -8.47 -7.61
CA ARG A 22 10.99 -7.58 -7.06
C ARG A 22 11.38 -6.45 -7.99
N GLU A 23 11.66 -6.73 -9.25
CA GLU A 23 12.11 -5.72 -10.22
C GLU A 23 11.06 -4.62 -10.41
N LEU A 24 9.80 -5.01 -10.60
CA LEU A 24 8.72 -4.07 -10.80
C LEU A 24 8.38 -3.29 -9.52
N LYS A 25 8.47 -3.95 -8.37
CA LYS A 25 8.36 -3.32 -7.05
C LYS A 25 9.45 -2.26 -6.84
N GLU A 26 10.71 -2.58 -7.13
CA GLU A 26 11.83 -1.65 -6.94
C GLU A 26 11.67 -0.38 -7.80
N ASP A 27 11.30 -0.50 -9.08
CA ASP A 27 11.04 0.68 -9.94
C ASP A 27 9.87 1.55 -9.44
N LEU A 28 8.78 0.94 -8.95
CA LEU A 28 7.66 1.69 -8.35
C LEU A 28 8.12 2.40 -7.07
N VAL A 29 8.78 1.66 -6.19
CA VAL A 29 9.16 2.11 -4.85
C VAL A 29 10.19 3.22 -4.92
N ASP A 30 11.21 3.14 -5.78
CA ASP A 30 12.22 4.18 -5.91
C ASP A 30 11.61 5.52 -6.34
N ARG A 31 10.63 5.47 -7.25
CA ARG A 31 9.87 6.66 -7.67
C ARG A 31 8.96 7.17 -6.56
N LEU A 32 8.34 6.28 -5.80
CA LEU A 32 7.41 6.62 -4.72
C LEU A 32 8.15 7.25 -3.52
N ARG A 33 9.30 6.66 -3.13
CA ARG A 33 10.21 7.12 -2.05
C ARG A 33 10.48 8.61 -2.15
N VAL A 34 11.00 9.03 -3.30
CA VAL A 34 11.43 10.41 -3.50
C VAL A 34 10.27 11.39 -3.45
N ARG A 35 9.08 11.00 -3.89
CA ARG A 35 7.87 11.85 -3.88
C ARG A 35 7.26 11.97 -2.49
N LEU A 36 7.16 10.86 -1.75
CA LEU A 36 6.68 10.90 -0.36
C LEU A 36 7.62 11.73 0.54
N LYS A 37 8.93 11.68 0.30
CA LYS A 37 9.92 12.46 1.06
C LYS A 37 9.79 13.97 0.90
N ILE A 38 9.20 14.44 -0.21
CA ILE A 38 9.00 15.87 -0.47
C ILE A 38 7.58 16.36 -0.13
N GLU A 39 6.71 15.47 0.36
CA GLU A 39 5.37 15.84 0.82
C GLU A 39 5.46 16.78 2.03
N LYS A 40 4.70 17.87 2.01
CA LYS A 40 4.63 18.82 3.12
C LYS A 40 3.50 18.45 4.08
N GLY A 41 3.75 18.67 5.37
CA GLY A 41 2.75 18.52 6.43
C GLY A 41 2.45 17.06 6.84
N ILE A 42 3.18 16.09 6.29
CA ILE A 42 3.14 14.68 6.69
C ILE A 42 4.57 14.15 6.57
N ASN A 43 5.05 13.44 7.60
CA ASN A 43 6.28 12.67 7.52
C ASN A 43 5.92 11.20 7.25
N PHE A 44 6.41 10.62 6.17
CA PHE A 44 6.16 9.21 5.87
C PHE A 44 7.35 8.36 6.32
N GLU A 45 7.08 7.44 7.23
CA GLU A 45 7.98 6.33 7.58
C GLU A 45 7.46 5.06 6.90
N TRP A 46 8.37 4.19 6.46
CA TRP A 46 7.95 2.90 5.92
C TRP A 46 9.03 1.85 6.00
N TRP A 47 8.58 0.62 5.89
CA TRP A 47 9.38 -0.60 5.82
C TRP A 47 8.69 -1.60 4.90
N ASP A 48 9.43 -2.60 4.44
CA ASP A 48 8.90 -3.69 3.62
C ASP A 48 9.40 -5.05 4.13
N ASP A 49 8.83 -6.13 3.60
CA ASP A 49 9.16 -7.48 4.05
C ASP A 49 10.56 -7.98 3.62
N SER A 50 11.30 -7.22 2.79
CA SER A 50 12.69 -7.58 2.43
C SER A 50 13.62 -7.57 3.64
N GLU A 51 13.23 -6.89 4.72
CA GLU A 51 13.94 -6.85 6.00
C GLU A 51 13.58 -8.05 6.92
N LEU A 52 12.56 -8.83 6.56
CA LEU A 52 12.16 -10.02 7.32
C LEU A 52 13.11 -11.18 7.02
N SER A 53 13.73 -11.70 8.08
CA SER A 53 14.59 -12.89 7.96
C SER A 53 13.75 -14.14 7.72
N LEU A 54 14.01 -14.85 6.63
CA LEU A 54 13.32 -16.10 6.28
C LEU A 54 13.48 -17.15 7.40
N GLY A 55 12.36 -17.72 7.87
CA GLY A 55 12.32 -18.76 8.91
C GLY A 55 11.04 -18.72 9.76
N GLU A 56 10.96 -19.53 10.83
CA GLU A 56 9.79 -19.59 11.75
C GLU A 56 9.41 -18.22 12.36
N ASN A 57 10.37 -17.28 12.42
CA ASN A 57 10.16 -15.94 12.97
C ASN A 57 9.57 -14.93 11.96
N TRP A 58 9.51 -15.27 10.66
CA TRP A 58 8.97 -14.38 9.62
C TRP A 58 7.56 -13.91 9.94
N ARG A 59 6.67 -14.85 10.30
CA ARG A 59 5.24 -14.55 10.55
C ARG A 59 5.07 -13.62 11.74
N ALA A 60 5.85 -13.83 12.80
CA ALA A 60 5.80 -12.97 13.98
C ALA A 60 6.28 -11.54 13.65
N GLN A 61 7.35 -11.40 12.87
CA GLN A 61 7.85 -10.10 12.44
C GLN A 61 6.88 -9.39 11.47
N LEU A 62 6.29 -10.13 10.53
CA LEU A 62 5.25 -9.62 9.63
C LEU A 62 4.07 -9.05 10.42
N ARG A 63 3.57 -9.81 11.41
CA ARG A 63 2.47 -9.35 12.28
C ARG A 63 2.85 -8.12 13.10
N ALA A 64 4.07 -8.07 13.64
CA ALA A 64 4.57 -6.89 14.36
C ALA A 64 4.59 -5.65 13.45
N HIS A 65 5.11 -5.78 12.24
CA HIS A 65 5.11 -4.72 11.24
C HIS A 65 3.71 -4.27 10.83
N ILE A 66 2.77 -5.20 10.66
CA ILE A 66 1.37 -4.85 10.37
C ILE A 66 0.75 -4.09 11.56
N ALA A 67 0.98 -4.56 12.79
CA ALA A 67 0.44 -3.94 14.00
C ALA A 67 1.00 -2.53 14.28
N GLU A 68 2.24 -2.25 13.86
CA GLU A 68 2.86 -0.93 14.00
C GLU A 68 2.50 0.06 12.88
N ALA A 69 1.93 -0.43 11.77
CA ALA A 69 1.62 0.39 10.61
C ALA A 69 0.29 1.13 10.75
N ASP A 70 0.26 2.39 10.30
CA ASP A 70 -0.99 3.14 10.15
C ASP A 70 -1.75 2.70 8.90
N TYR A 71 -1.00 2.34 7.84
CA TYR A 71 -1.54 1.83 6.59
C TYR A 71 -0.68 0.70 6.02
N VAL A 72 -1.33 -0.23 5.33
CA VAL A 72 -0.65 -1.31 4.59
C VAL A 72 -0.84 -1.10 3.09
N LEU A 73 0.26 -0.76 2.40
CA LEU A 73 0.34 -0.60 0.95
C LEU A 73 0.58 -1.96 0.31
N GLN A 74 -0.43 -2.52 -0.36
CA GLN A 74 -0.35 -3.85 -0.96
C GLN A 74 -0.10 -3.73 -2.45
N LEU A 75 0.97 -4.34 -2.94
CA LEU A 75 1.26 -4.42 -4.37
C LEU A 75 0.61 -5.69 -4.92
N LEU A 76 -0.58 -5.53 -5.50
CA LEU A 76 -1.37 -6.62 -6.04
C LEU A 76 -0.74 -7.17 -7.32
N SER A 77 -0.65 -8.49 -7.37
CA SER A 77 -0.23 -9.29 -8.51
C SER A 77 -0.83 -10.70 -8.38
N PRO A 78 -0.82 -11.53 -9.44
CA PRO A 78 -1.18 -12.94 -9.31
C PRO A 78 -0.34 -13.67 -8.26
N GLY A 79 0.95 -13.38 -8.17
CA GLY A 79 1.85 -13.97 -7.18
C GLY A 79 1.52 -13.56 -5.75
N PHE A 80 1.12 -12.29 -5.55
CA PHE A 80 0.67 -11.80 -4.25
C PHE A 80 -0.59 -12.51 -3.77
N LEU A 81 -1.60 -12.63 -4.63
CA LEU A 81 -2.86 -13.30 -4.29
C LEU A 81 -2.66 -14.80 -3.99
N ALA A 82 -1.66 -15.43 -4.60
CA ALA A 82 -1.29 -16.83 -4.35
C ALA A 82 -0.35 -17.02 -3.14
N SER A 83 0.16 -15.95 -2.53
CA SER A 83 1.15 -16.02 -1.45
C SER A 83 0.52 -16.28 -0.08
N GLU A 84 1.30 -16.73 0.90
CA GLU A 84 0.85 -16.86 2.30
C GLU A 84 0.75 -15.51 3.03
N ILE A 85 1.25 -14.41 2.44
CA ILE A 85 1.27 -13.08 3.05
C ILE A 85 -0.15 -12.57 3.27
N ILE A 86 -1.03 -12.84 2.32
CA ILE A 86 -2.43 -12.40 2.37
C ILE A 86 -3.20 -13.09 3.50
N ASP A 87 -2.91 -14.36 3.80
CA ASP A 87 -3.54 -15.10 4.89
C ASP A 87 -3.18 -14.48 6.24
N GLU A 88 -1.91 -14.10 6.43
CA GLU A 88 -1.45 -13.40 7.63
C GLU A 88 -2.10 -12.02 7.78
N ILE A 89 -2.28 -11.29 6.67
CA ILE A 89 -2.95 -9.99 6.69
C ILE A 89 -4.42 -10.14 7.07
N GLU A 90 -5.13 -11.12 6.53
CA GLU A 90 -6.53 -11.39 6.86
C GLU A 90 -6.71 -11.76 8.33
N LEU A 91 -5.86 -12.63 8.88
CA LEU A 91 -5.90 -12.99 10.30
C LEU A 91 -5.75 -11.76 11.21
N GLN A 92 -4.92 -10.77 10.83
CA GLN A 92 -4.80 -9.53 11.59
C GLN A 92 -6.02 -8.61 11.50
N LYS A 93 -6.85 -8.72 10.44
CA LYS A 93 -8.11 -7.95 10.34
C LYS A 93 -9.15 -8.43 11.37
N GLU A 94 -9.14 -9.71 11.71
CA GLU A 94 -10.14 -10.32 12.62
C GLU A 94 -9.83 -10.00 14.09
N ASP A 95 -8.56 -9.89 14.46
CA ASP A 95 -8.10 -9.80 15.85
C ASP A 95 -7.55 -8.41 16.27
N GLY A 96 -7.54 -7.41 15.38
CA GLY A 96 -6.82 -6.14 15.56
C GLY A 96 -7.63 -4.85 15.35
N PRO A 97 -7.04 -3.67 15.60
CA PRO A 97 -7.62 -2.39 15.17
C PRO A 97 -7.82 -2.36 13.65
N GLU A 98 -8.77 -1.55 13.16
CA GLU A 98 -9.09 -1.46 11.72
C GLU A 98 -7.85 -1.07 10.89
N LEU A 99 -7.21 -2.08 10.30
CA LEU A 99 -6.06 -1.90 9.41
C LEU A 99 -6.51 -1.17 8.14
N LYS A 100 -5.81 -0.08 7.81
CA LYS A 100 -6.15 0.73 6.64
C LYS A 100 -5.35 0.28 5.43
N PHE A 101 -6.02 -0.43 4.54
CA PHE A 101 -5.39 -0.97 3.34
C PHE A 101 -5.36 0.04 2.19
N LEU A 102 -4.26 0.01 1.44
CA LEU A 102 -4.04 0.77 0.21
C LEU A 102 -3.63 -0.21 -0.90
N PRO A 103 -4.56 -0.95 -1.51
CA PRO A 103 -4.22 -1.86 -2.59
C PRO A 103 -3.84 -1.10 -3.85
N VAL A 104 -2.72 -1.46 -4.47
CA VAL A 104 -2.18 -0.89 -5.70
C VAL A 104 -1.96 -2.02 -6.69
N GLN A 105 -2.52 -1.89 -7.88
CA GLN A 105 -2.35 -2.89 -8.94
C GLN A 105 -0.95 -2.78 -9.54
N LEU A 106 -0.04 -3.64 -9.08
CA LEU A 106 1.33 -3.73 -9.58
C LEU A 106 1.33 -4.48 -10.91
N VAL A 107 0.80 -5.70 -10.90
CA VAL A 107 0.51 -6.51 -12.09
C VAL A 107 -1.00 -6.61 -12.22
N TYR A 108 -1.52 -6.48 -13.45
CA TYR A 108 -2.96 -6.43 -13.65
C TYR A 108 -3.62 -7.75 -13.25
N VAL A 109 -4.62 -7.64 -12.36
CA VAL A 109 -5.57 -8.70 -12.05
C VAL A 109 -6.96 -8.08 -12.13
N ASP A 110 -7.86 -8.66 -12.94
CA ASP A 110 -9.21 -8.12 -13.14
C ASP A 110 -10.03 -8.19 -11.85
N PRO A 111 -10.34 -7.05 -11.17
CA PRO A 111 -11.05 -7.04 -9.90
C PRO A 111 -12.47 -7.62 -9.97
N GLN A 112 -13.01 -7.80 -11.18
CA GLN A 112 -14.34 -8.35 -11.41
C GLN A 112 -14.31 -9.85 -11.72
N ASP A 113 -13.13 -10.46 -11.87
CA ASP A 113 -13.02 -11.90 -12.09
C ASP A 113 -13.41 -12.66 -10.82
N LYS A 114 -14.56 -13.33 -10.90
CA LYS A 114 -15.15 -14.11 -9.81
C LYS A 114 -14.50 -15.48 -9.61
N ASN A 115 -13.59 -15.88 -10.52
CA ASN A 115 -12.86 -17.15 -10.41
C ASN A 115 -11.56 -17.01 -9.62
N ILE A 116 -11.20 -15.80 -9.21
CA ILE A 116 -10.03 -15.51 -8.41
C ILE A 116 -10.44 -15.48 -6.94
N ASP A 117 -9.67 -16.18 -6.10
CA ASP A 117 -9.77 -16.03 -4.65
C ASP A 117 -9.09 -14.71 -4.25
N TRP A 118 -9.91 -13.69 -4.05
CA TRP A 118 -9.45 -12.35 -3.71
C TRP A 118 -9.19 -12.15 -2.23
N LYS A 119 -9.61 -13.08 -1.37
CA LYS A 119 -9.39 -12.96 0.07
C LYS A 119 -9.85 -11.58 0.60
N GLY A 120 -11.06 -11.21 0.19
CA GLY A 120 -11.70 -9.92 0.46
C GLY A 120 -11.06 -8.67 -0.17
N LEU A 121 -9.92 -8.76 -0.88
CA LEU A 121 -9.23 -7.59 -1.44
C LEU A 121 -9.95 -6.95 -2.64
N ASN A 122 -10.86 -7.67 -3.30
CA ASN A 122 -11.72 -7.13 -4.36
C ASN A 122 -12.79 -6.16 -3.81
N GLU A 123 -13.12 -6.24 -2.52
CA GLU A 123 -14.08 -5.33 -1.89
C GLU A 123 -13.45 -3.98 -1.50
N LEU A 124 -12.12 -3.94 -1.45
CA LEU A 124 -11.36 -2.72 -1.20
C LEU A 124 -11.22 -1.91 -2.50
N GLN A 125 -11.21 -0.58 -2.38
CA GLN A 125 -10.89 0.22 -3.56
C GLN A 125 -9.41 0.06 -3.92
N GLN A 126 -9.17 -0.57 -5.06
CA GLN A 126 -7.84 -0.78 -5.62
C GLN A 126 -7.43 0.43 -6.46
N PHE A 127 -6.17 0.85 -6.32
CA PHE A 127 -5.62 1.93 -7.12
C PHE A 127 -5.16 1.41 -8.49
N PHE A 128 -5.70 2.06 -9.52
CA PHE A 128 -5.25 2.03 -10.91
C PHE A 128 -4.96 3.45 -11.37
N SER A 129 -4.05 3.61 -12.34
CA SER A 129 -3.90 4.88 -13.06
C SER A 129 -4.47 4.75 -14.45
N LEU A 130 -5.52 5.52 -14.76
CA LEU A 130 -6.18 5.48 -16.07
C LEU A 130 -6.60 4.05 -16.48
N GLY A 131 -7.08 3.25 -15.53
CA GLY A 131 -7.50 1.86 -15.74
C GLY A 131 -6.35 0.86 -15.94
N ARG A 132 -5.09 1.28 -15.78
CA ARG A 132 -3.91 0.42 -15.94
C ARG A 132 -3.26 0.09 -14.59
N SER A 133 -2.73 -1.12 -14.50
CA SER A 133 -1.76 -1.49 -13.48
C SER A 133 -0.42 -0.79 -13.74
N TYR A 134 0.51 -0.90 -12.79
CA TYR A 134 1.84 -0.34 -12.96
C TYR A 134 2.64 -1.02 -14.08
N GLU A 135 2.53 -2.36 -14.18
CA GLU A 135 3.13 -3.16 -15.25
C GLU A 135 2.69 -2.70 -16.64
N GLN A 136 1.39 -2.47 -16.82
CA GLN A 136 0.79 -1.99 -18.07
C GLN A 136 1.10 -0.52 -18.38
N THR A 137 1.67 0.22 -17.43
CA THR A 137 2.00 1.64 -17.61
C THR A 137 3.33 1.79 -18.35
N PRO A 138 3.36 2.45 -19.53
CA PRO A 138 4.60 2.71 -20.26
C PRO A 138 5.63 3.42 -19.38
N THR A 139 6.91 3.09 -19.53
CA THR A 139 7.99 3.62 -18.68
C THR A 139 8.00 5.15 -18.57
N HIS A 140 7.70 5.85 -19.68
CA HIS A 140 7.66 7.32 -19.71
C HIS A 140 6.44 7.91 -18.95
N GLU A 141 5.41 7.12 -18.67
CA GLU A 141 4.22 7.49 -17.90
C GLU A 141 4.26 7.02 -16.44
N ARG A 142 5.21 6.15 -16.06
CA ARG A 142 5.32 5.62 -14.68
C ARG A 142 5.49 6.71 -13.63
N ASN A 143 6.14 7.83 -13.98
CA ASN A 143 6.20 8.99 -13.10
C ASN A 143 4.80 9.57 -12.81
N ALA A 144 3.96 9.69 -13.83
CA ALA A 144 2.59 10.19 -13.68
C ALA A 144 1.70 9.22 -12.89
N PHE A 145 1.90 7.91 -13.06
CA PHE A 145 1.27 6.88 -12.22
C PHE A 145 1.61 7.12 -10.75
N VAL A 146 2.90 7.28 -10.43
CA VAL A 146 3.35 7.45 -9.04
C VAL A 146 2.88 8.79 -8.47
N ASP A 147 2.87 9.87 -9.26
CA ASP A 147 2.30 11.16 -8.83
C ASP A 147 0.81 11.03 -8.46
N ALA A 148 0.05 10.24 -9.24
CA ALA A 148 -1.35 9.96 -8.94
C ALA A 148 -1.52 9.10 -7.69
N LEU A 149 -0.65 8.10 -7.49
CA LEU A 149 -0.64 7.27 -6.28
C LEU A 149 -0.35 8.12 -5.03
N VAL A 150 0.67 8.98 -5.07
CA VAL A 150 1.02 9.89 -3.95
C VAL A 150 -0.16 10.78 -3.57
N ARG A 151 -0.85 11.37 -4.55
CA ARG A 151 -2.06 12.16 -4.28
C ARG A 151 -3.14 11.34 -3.57
N LYS A 152 -3.34 10.08 -3.95
CA LYS A 152 -4.33 9.20 -3.32
C LYS A 152 -3.93 8.78 -1.91
N ILE A 153 -2.66 8.41 -1.69
CA ILE A 153 -2.13 8.13 -0.35
C ILE A 153 -2.33 9.34 0.55
N ARG A 154 -1.91 10.54 0.10
CA ARG A 154 -2.07 11.79 0.85
C ARG A 154 -3.53 12.05 1.20
N ALA A 155 -4.43 11.94 0.23
CA ALA A 155 -5.86 12.15 0.46
C ALA A 155 -6.38 11.22 1.55
N ARG A 156 -6.04 9.93 1.49
CA ARG A 156 -6.49 8.93 2.47
C ARG A 156 -5.93 9.16 3.88
N VAL A 157 -4.71 9.69 3.98
CA VAL A 157 -4.07 10.06 5.24
C VAL A 157 -4.73 11.28 5.88
N LEU A 158 -5.06 12.29 5.06
CA LEU A 158 -5.63 13.54 5.57
C LEU A 158 -7.14 13.48 5.83
N THR A 159 -7.85 12.52 5.23
CA THR A 159 -9.25 12.24 5.59
C THR A 159 -9.29 11.41 6.86
N THR A 160 -9.34 12.08 8.02
CA THR A 160 -9.44 11.43 9.35
C THR A 160 -10.84 10.93 9.70
N ASP A 161 -11.87 11.25 8.91
CA ASP A 161 -13.24 10.80 9.18
C ASP A 161 -13.57 9.52 8.39
N GLY A 162 -13.84 8.43 9.12
CA GLY A 162 -14.24 7.12 8.63
C GLY A 162 -15.59 7.05 7.88
N THR A 163 -16.04 8.13 7.25
CA THR A 163 -17.37 8.23 6.62
C THR A 163 -17.37 8.85 5.22
N THR A 164 -16.23 9.18 4.60
CA THR A 164 -16.27 9.69 3.23
C THR A 164 -16.32 8.54 2.22
N ASN A 165 -17.55 8.29 1.77
CA ASN A 165 -17.92 7.39 0.69
C ASN A 165 -17.08 7.65 -0.57
N TRP A 166 -16.45 6.59 -1.09
CA TRP A 166 -15.49 6.56 -2.20
C TRP A 166 -15.94 7.23 -3.53
N ASN A 167 -17.24 7.53 -3.67
CA ASN A 167 -17.87 7.90 -4.93
C ASN A 167 -17.90 9.39 -5.29
N LYS A 168 -17.12 10.26 -4.64
CA LYS A 168 -17.05 11.68 -5.03
C LYS A 168 -15.63 12.24 -4.93
N ALA A 169 -14.84 12.05 -6.00
CA ALA A 169 -13.76 12.96 -6.41
C ALA A 169 -13.51 12.80 -7.92
#